data_AF-A0A9P1MG68-F1
#
_entry.id   AF-A0A9P1MG68-F1
#
_cell.length_a   1.000
_cell.length_b   1.000
_cell.length_c   1.000
_cell.angle_alpha   90.00
_cell.angle_beta   90.00
_cell.angle_gamma   90.00
#
_symmetry.space_group_name_H-M   'P 1'
#
loop_
_entity.id
_entity.type
_entity.pdbx_description
1 polymer ?
#
loop_
_entity_poly.entity_id
_entity_poly.type
_entity_poly.pdbx_seq_one_letter_code
_entity_poly.pdbx_strand_id
1 'polypeptide(L)'
;MRRFVAEFATELQKELKEIPEFISAPDEEGSGQFNEVALNFDNNEIADTSDLEAIISSSEAPTTTTSETTTTSATTTTSATTTTSATTTITTTRKKLVPVCVAGTECVDDRECGSLFHRTNRCLGSALGRCNCNACVGEIACESDADCGGLRTACREGSCRCSQALNEHGFFYMIDAILNFCNQKRCQVGGNDCHGLPCNVGRCKCH
;
A
#
# COMPACT_ATOMS: atom_id res chain seq x y z
N MET A 1 14.52 40.07 11.40
CA MET A 1 13.79 38.78 11.55
C MET A 1 12.47 38.91 12.31
N ARG A 2 12.32 39.73 13.35
CA ARG A 2 11.04 39.84 14.11
C ARG A 2 9.86 40.50 13.37
N ARG A 3 10.10 41.28 12.30
CA ARG A 3 9.02 41.90 11.50
C ARG A 3 8.38 40.93 10.48
N PHE A 4 9.14 39.97 9.97
CA PHE A 4 8.63 38.99 9.00
C PHE A 4 7.66 37.98 9.62
N VAL A 5 7.80 37.67 10.91
CA VAL A 5 6.91 36.72 11.60
C VAL A 5 5.51 37.31 11.82
N ALA A 6 5.41 38.63 12.01
CA ALA A 6 4.12 39.30 12.23
C ALA A 6 3.28 39.37 10.94
N GLU A 7 3.93 39.56 9.79
CA GLU A 7 3.26 39.70 8.50
C GLU A 7 2.74 38.35 7.97
N PHE A 8 3.47 37.26 8.25
CA PHE A 8 3.05 35.89 7.89
C PHE A 8 1.87 35.39 8.74
N ALA A 9 1.76 35.82 10.00
CA ALA A 9 0.67 35.43 10.89
C ALA A 9 -0.68 36.05 10.47
N THR A 10 -0.66 37.24 9.88
CA THR A 10 -1.88 37.90 9.37
C THR A 10 -2.41 37.29 8.08
N GLU A 11 -1.55 36.76 7.21
CA GLU A 11 -1.99 36.12 5.96
C GLU A 11 -2.64 34.75 6.20
N LEU A 12 -2.14 33.97 7.18
CA LEU A 12 -2.71 32.68 7.58
C LEU A 12 -4.12 32.78 8.20
N GLN A 13 -4.43 33.89 8.89
CA GLN A 13 -5.77 34.12 9.44
C GLN A 13 -6.82 34.43 8.36
N LYS A 14 -6.39 34.87 7.17
CA LYS A 14 -7.29 35.24 6.08
C LYS A 14 -7.80 34.03 5.30
N GLU A 15 -6.98 32.98 5.15
CA GLU A 15 -7.38 31.75 4.44
C GLU A 15 -8.26 30.82 5.28
N LEU A 16 -8.16 30.84 6.62
CA LEU A 16 -9.03 30.03 7.50
C LEU A 16 -10.51 30.49 7.51
N LYS A 17 -10.82 31.67 6.98
CA LYS A 17 -12.18 32.21 6.96
C LYS A 17 -12.99 31.86 5.70
N GLU A 18 -12.37 31.25 4.70
CA GLU A 18 -13.02 30.85 3.44
C GLU A 18 -13.15 29.33 3.29
N ILE A 19 -13.14 28.57 4.38
CA ILE A 19 -13.51 27.15 4.33
C ILE A 19 -15.04 27.07 4.37
N PRO A 20 -15.73 26.69 3.26
CA PRO A 20 -17.17 26.46 3.31
C PRO A 20 -17.45 25.25 4.21
N GLU A 21 -18.32 25.44 5.22
CA GLU A 21 -18.92 24.37 6.00
C GLU A 21 -19.77 23.48 5.09
N PHE A 22 -19.14 22.44 4.51
CA PHE A 22 -19.83 21.38 3.80
C PHE A 22 -20.13 20.25 4.80
N ILE A 23 -21.05 20.52 5.74
CA ILE A 23 -21.68 19.50 6.57
C ILE A 23 -23.06 19.24 5.98
N SER A 24 -23.11 18.34 5.01
CA SER A 24 -24.37 17.69 4.63
C SER A 24 -24.71 16.64 5.70
N ALA A 25 -25.85 16.84 6.34
CA ALA A 25 -26.46 15.90 7.28
C ALA A 25 -26.59 14.49 6.66
N PRO A 26 -26.26 13.42 7.39
CA PRO A 26 -26.71 12.08 7.02
C PRO A 26 -28.18 11.92 7.40
N ASP A 27 -29.03 11.64 6.41
CA ASP A 27 -30.39 11.16 6.65
C ASP A 27 -30.33 9.82 7.41
N GLU A 28 -30.90 9.82 8.61
CA GLU A 28 -31.34 8.62 9.30
C GLU A 28 -32.41 7.90 8.46
N GLU A 29 -32.18 6.62 8.14
CA GLU A 29 -33.09 5.52 8.48
C GLU A 29 -32.53 4.20 7.91
N GLY A 30 -32.10 3.31 8.81
CA GLY A 30 -31.56 2.00 8.45
C GLY A 30 -31.22 1.18 9.67
N SER A 31 -32.25 0.67 10.35
CA SER A 31 -32.17 -0.19 11.52
C SER A 31 -31.48 -1.53 11.22
N GLY A 32 -30.16 -1.56 11.36
CA GLY A 32 -29.38 -2.78 11.52
C GLY A 32 -29.04 -2.99 12.99
N GLN A 33 -29.63 -4.02 13.62
CA GLN A 33 -29.24 -4.48 14.95
C GLN A 33 -27.79 -4.95 14.92
N PHE A 34 -26.89 -4.16 15.51
CA PHE A 34 -25.56 -4.64 15.91
C PHE A 34 -25.59 -4.84 17.42
N ASN A 35 -25.32 -6.08 17.85
CA ASN A 35 -25.13 -6.43 19.25
C ASN A 35 -23.92 -5.66 19.79
N GLU A 36 -24.13 -4.81 20.78
CA GLU A 36 -23.08 -4.21 21.58
C GLU A 36 -22.32 -5.30 22.35
N VAL A 37 -21.04 -5.48 22.02
CA VAL A 37 -20.08 -6.04 22.97
C VAL A 37 -19.55 -4.85 23.78
N ALA A 38 -20.14 -4.62 24.94
CA ALA A 38 -19.65 -3.64 25.91
C ALA A 38 -18.28 -4.09 26.43
N LEU A 39 -17.21 -3.44 25.96
CA LEU A 39 -15.93 -3.45 26.66
C LEU A 39 -15.97 -2.31 27.68
N ASN A 40 -16.24 -2.68 28.94
CA ASN A 40 -16.06 -1.81 30.08
C ASN A 40 -14.56 -1.53 30.24
N PHE A 41 -14.12 -0.36 29.80
CA PHE A 41 -12.85 0.21 30.24
C PHE A 41 -13.12 0.99 31.53
N ASP A 42 -12.94 0.30 32.66
CA ASP A 42 -12.85 0.93 33.97
C ASP A 42 -11.63 1.86 33.99
N ASN A 43 -11.90 3.16 34.00
CA ASN A 43 -10.94 4.19 34.39
C ASN A 43 -10.71 4.06 35.90
N ASN A 44 -9.70 3.29 36.30
CA ASN A 44 -9.23 3.30 37.68
C ASN A 44 -7.82 3.90 37.78
N GLU A 45 -7.75 4.94 38.60
CA GLU A 45 -6.62 5.36 39.44
C GLU A 45 -5.31 5.82 38.77
N ILE A 46 -5.16 7.15 38.77
CA ILE A 46 -3.87 7.84 38.85
C ILE A 46 -3.33 7.59 40.26
N ALA A 47 -2.37 6.68 40.39
CA ALA A 47 -1.56 6.51 41.59
C ALA A 47 -0.10 6.88 41.30
N ASP A 48 0.30 7.94 42.01
CA ASP A 48 1.61 8.34 42.50
C ASP A 48 2.91 7.86 41.86
N THR A 49 3.72 8.88 41.56
CA THR A 49 5.15 8.84 41.33
C THR A 49 5.92 8.70 42.65
N SER A 50 6.47 7.53 42.96
CA SER A 50 7.71 7.37 43.74
C SER A 50 8.03 5.87 43.87
N ASP A 51 9.31 5.53 43.79
CA ASP A 51 9.90 4.21 44.07
C ASP A 51 9.78 3.11 42.99
N LEU A 52 10.72 3.15 42.04
CA LEU A 52 11.25 1.95 41.36
C LEU A 52 12.70 2.18 40.94
N GLU A 53 13.57 2.40 41.93
CA GLU A 53 14.96 1.98 41.84
C GLU A 53 15.07 0.50 42.26
N ALA A 54 15.94 -0.25 41.58
CA ALA A 54 16.45 -1.59 41.91
C ALA A 54 15.66 -2.84 41.46
N ILE A 55 15.89 -3.27 40.21
CA ILE A 55 16.03 -4.69 39.83
C ILE A 55 17.07 -4.76 38.68
N ILE A 56 18.37 -4.89 38.94
CA ILE A 56 19.15 -6.15 38.99
C ILE A 56 18.96 -6.98 37.70
N SER A 57 19.84 -6.83 36.70
CA SER A 57 21.08 -7.62 36.50
C SER A 57 20.86 -9.08 36.06
N SER A 58 20.95 -9.30 34.74
CA SER A 58 21.32 -10.54 34.00
C SER A 58 21.13 -10.19 32.51
N SER A 59 22.11 -10.02 31.62
CA SER A 59 23.42 -10.65 31.42
C SER A 59 23.37 -12.16 31.28
N GLU A 60 22.72 -12.61 30.21
CA GLU A 60 23.08 -13.86 29.53
C GLU A 60 23.38 -13.56 28.07
N ALA A 61 24.61 -13.90 27.69
CA ALA A 61 25.13 -13.81 26.33
C ALA A 61 24.65 -15.04 25.53
N PRO A 62 24.05 -14.87 24.34
CA PRO A 62 23.89 -15.98 23.42
C PRO A 62 25.22 -16.31 22.75
N THR A 63 25.64 -17.54 22.96
CA THR A 63 26.85 -18.20 22.51
C THR A 63 26.94 -18.24 20.98
N THR A 64 28.07 -17.79 20.48
CA THR A 64 28.56 -17.96 19.10
C THR A 64 28.66 -19.46 18.77
N THR A 65 27.79 -19.96 17.89
CA THR A 65 27.99 -21.27 17.25
C THR A 65 28.36 -21.03 15.79
N THR A 66 29.66 -21.07 15.55
CA THR A 66 30.28 -21.13 14.22
C THR A 66 30.11 -22.56 13.69
N SER A 67 29.24 -22.73 12.69
CA SER A 67 29.24 -23.92 11.83
C SER A 67 29.82 -23.53 10.49
N GLU A 68 31.08 -23.89 10.28
CA GLU A 68 31.71 -23.94 8.96
C GLU A 68 30.91 -24.91 8.09
N THR A 69 30.39 -24.45 6.95
CA THR A 69 29.92 -25.35 5.90
C THR A 69 30.57 -24.96 4.58
N THR A 70 31.18 -25.99 4.01
CA THR A 70 32.13 -26.00 2.91
C THR A 70 31.53 -25.50 1.61
N THR A 71 32.30 -24.62 0.97
CA THR A 71 32.22 -24.18 -0.42
C THR A 71 32.12 -25.36 -1.38
N THR A 72 31.06 -25.43 -2.19
CA THR A 72 31.09 -26.14 -3.48
C THR A 72 30.61 -25.19 -4.56
N SER A 73 31.55 -24.63 -5.30
CA SER A 73 31.31 -23.81 -6.48
C SER A 73 30.90 -24.71 -7.65
N ALA A 74 29.63 -24.67 -8.04
CA ALA A 74 29.16 -25.21 -9.32
C ALA A 74 28.94 -24.05 -10.30
N THR A 75 29.96 -23.77 -11.12
CA THR A 75 29.89 -22.85 -12.24
C THR A 75 28.98 -23.46 -13.32
N THR A 76 27.74 -22.97 -13.41
CA THR A 76 26.85 -23.32 -14.53
C THR A 76 26.78 -22.13 -15.47
N THR A 77 27.51 -22.23 -16.57
CA THR A 77 27.44 -21.33 -17.72
C THR A 77 26.13 -21.56 -18.45
N THR A 78 25.11 -20.75 -18.17
CA THR A 78 23.84 -20.78 -18.91
C THR A 78 23.87 -19.72 -20.00
N SER A 79 24.04 -20.19 -21.23
CA SER A 79 24.00 -19.40 -22.45
C SER A 79 22.72 -18.57 -22.56
N ALA A 80 22.89 -17.25 -22.69
CA ALA A 80 21.83 -16.34 -23.09
C ALA A 80 21.35 -16.71 -24.50
N THR A 81 20.14 -17.28 -24.58
CA THR A 81 19.42 -17.45 -25.85
C THR A 81 18.58 -16.19 -26.07
N THR A 82 19.13 -15.27 -26.84
CA THR A 82 18.45 -14.06 -27.34
C THR A 82 17.30 -14.47 -28.23
N THR A 83 16.11 -14.62 -27.65
CA THR A 83 14.88 -14.84 -28.41
C THR A 83 14.31 -13.49 -28.79
N THR A 84 14.77 -12.99 -29.94
CA THR A 84 14.21 -11.83 -30.65
C THR A 84 12.77 -12.15 -31.02
N SER A 85 11.82 -11.81 -30.14
CA SER A 85 10.40 -11.84 -30.44
C SER A 85 10.10 -10.69 -31.40
N ALA A 86 9.88 -11.04 -32.66
CA ALA A 86 9.45 -10.12 -33.69
C ALA A 86 8.08 -9.52 -33.34
N THR A 87 8.07 -8.26 -32.93
CA THR A 87 6.88 -7.42 -32.83
C THR A 87 6.26 -7.30 -34.22
N THR A 88 5.29 -8.17 -34.49
CA THR A 88 4.46 -8.05 -35.68
C THR A 88 3.40 -7.00 -35.37
N THR A 89 3.66 -5.77 -35.79
CA THR A 89 2.69 -4.69 -35.79
C THR A 89 1.63 -5.00 -36.86
N ILE A 90 0.64 -5.83 -36.50
CA ILE A 90 -0.52 -6.08 -37.33
C ILE A 90 -1.46 -4.89 -37.19
N THR A 91 -1.26 -3.91 -38.06
CA THR A 91 -2.19 -2.79 -38.29
C THR A 91 -3.41 -3.31 -39.04
N THR A 92 -4.23 -4.13 -38.39
CA THR A 92 -5.54 -4.52 -38.89
C THR A 92 -6.58 -3.52 -38.41
N THR A 93 -7.37 -3.02 -39.33
CA THR A 93 -8.59 -2.24 -39.14
C THR A 93 -9.59 -3.08 -38.31
N ARG A 94 -9.45 -3.06 -36.98
CA ARG A 94 -10.22 -3.92 -36.07
C ARG A 94 -11.66 -3.43 -36.00
N LYS A 95 -12.60 -4.19 -36.57
CA LYS A 95 -13.94 -4.31 -35.99
C LYS A 95 -13.71 -4.57 -34.50
N LYS A 96 -14.15 -3.64 -33.65
CA LYS A 96 -14.01 -3.71 -32.19
C LYS A 96 -14.69 -4.99 -31.73
N LEU A 97 -13.91 -6.07 -31.58
CA LEU A 97 -14.40 -7.33 -31.03
C LEU A 97 -14.85 -7.01 -29.62
N VAL A 98 -16.14 -7.16 -29.36
CA VAL A 98 -16.70 -6.94 -28.04
C VAL A 98 -16.12 -8.03 -27.13
N PRO A 99 -15.35 -7.67 -26.07
CA PRO A 99 -14.77 -8.66 -25.19
C PRO A 99 -15.90 -9.42 -24.49
N VAL A 100 -15.86 -10.75 -24.59
CA VAL A 100 -16.72 -11.65 -23.84
C VAL A 100 -16.27 -11.63 -22.39
N CYS A 101 -17.23 -11.53 -21.46
CA CYS A 101 -16.90 -11.57 -20.04
C CYS A 101 -16.37 -12.95 -19.63
N VAL A 102 -15.22 -12.96 -18.96
CA VAL A 102 -14.64 -14.16 -18.35
C VAL A 102 -14.63 -13.95 -16.84
N ALA A 103 -15.37 -14.79 -16.13
CA ALA A 103 -15.52 -14.65 -14.69
C ALA A 103 -14.17 -14.93 -14.00
N GLY A 104 -13.82 -14.09 -13.02
CA GLY A 104 -12.57 -14.22 -12.26
C GLY A 104 -11.33 -13.68 -12.97
N THR A 105 -11.44 -13.11 -14.17
CA THR A 105 -10.33 -12.38 -14.79
C THR A 105 -10.02 -11.10 -14.01
N GLU A 106 -8.74 -10.74 -13.95
CA GLU A 106 -8.30 -9.50 -13.28
C GLU A 106 -8.78 -8.27 -14.04
N CYS A 107 -9.13 -7.22 -13.30
CA CYS A 107 -9.62 -5.98 -13.88
C CYS A 107 -9.29 -4.79 -12.98
N VAL A 108 -9.20 -3.60 -13.59
CA VAL A 108 -9.09 -2.32 -12.87
C VAL A 108 -10.37 -1.47 -13.02
N ASP A 109 -11.15 -1.70 -14.07
CA ASP A 109 -12.39 -1.00 -14.38
C ASP A 109 -13.41 -1.99 -14.96
N ASP A 110 -14.70 -1.70 -14.77
CA ASP A 110 -15.81 -2.53 -15.28
C ASP A 110 -15.72 -2.78 -16.80
N ARG A 111 -15.12 -1.85 -17.54
CA ARG A 111 -14.91 -1.97 -19.00
C ARG A 111 -14.01 -3.12 -19.40
N GLU A 112 -13.09 -3.54 -18.53
CA GLU A 112 -12.17 -4.66 -18.80
C GLU A 112 -12.88 -6.01 -18.71
N CYS A 113 -13.99 -6.08 -17.97
CA CYS A 113 -14.82 -7.27 -17.86
C CYS A 113 -15.74 -7.50 -19.06
N GLY A 114 -15.67 -6.63 -20.07
CA GLY A 114 -16.49 -6.70 -21.29
C GLY A 114 -17.96 -6.36 -21.06
N SER A 115 -18.70 -6.18 -22.15
CA SER A 115 -20.14 -5.94 -22.10
C SER A 115 -20.83 -6.71 -23.21
N LEU A 116 -21.82 -7.52 -22.87
CA LEU A 116 -22.68 -8.18 -23.83
C LEU A 116 -24.08 -7.63 -23.65
N PHE A 117 -24.69 -7.14 -24.74
CA PHE A 117 -26.07 -6.68 -24.89
C PHE A 117 -26.88 -6.63 -23.57
N HIS A 118 -27.00 -5.43 -22.99
CA HIS A 118 -27.79 -5.12 -21.78
C HIS A 118 -27.34 -5.76 -20.45
N ARG A 119 -26.22 -6.49 -20.40
CA ARG A 119 -25.65 -6.96 -19.12
C ARG A 119 -24.42 -6.13 -18.72
N THR A 120 -24.47 -5.61 -17.50
CA THR A 120 -23.36 -4.86 -16.87
C THR A 120 -22.51 -5.81 -16.05
N ASN A 121 -21.40 -6.27 -16.64
CA ASN A 121 -20.36 -6.95 -15.88
C ASN A 121 -19.66 -5.93 -14.99
N ARG A 122 -19.22 -6.37 -13.81
CA ARG A 122 -18.55 -5.50 -12.85
C ARG A 122 -17.19 -6.03 -12.45
N CYS A 123 -16.25 -5.13 -12.27
CA CYS A 123 -14.99 -5.38 -11.62
C CYS A 123 -15.16 -5.27 -10.10
N LEU A 124 -15.02 -6.38 -9.40
CA LEU A 124 -15.17 -6.41 -7.94
C LEU A 124 -13.81 -6.34 -7.26
N GLY A 125 -13.64 -5.35 -6.39
CA GLY A 125 -12.47 -5.21 -5.52
C GLY A 125 -12.48 -3.89 -4.76
N SER A 126 -11.56 -3.73 -3.83
CA SER A 126 -11.37 -2.49 -3.07
C SER A 126 -10.36 -1.59 -3.76
N ALA A 127 -10.66 -0.29 -3.82
CA ALA A 127 -9.74 0.74 -4.30
C ALA A 127 -9.08 0.41 -5.66
N LEU A 128 -9.88 -0.08 -6.61
CA LEU A 128 -9.42 -0.49 -7.94
C LEU A 128 -8.59 0.59 -8.66
N GLY A 129 -7.46 0.19 -9.21
CA GLY A 129 -6.58 1.10 -9.95
C GLY A 129 -5.89 2.11 -9.03
N ARG A 130 -5.68 1.77 -7.76
CA ARG A 130 -4.97 2.58 -6.77
C ARG A 130 -3.80 1.80 -6.16
N CYS A 131 -2.79 2.50 -5.67
CA CYS A 131 -1.60 1.87 -5.11
C CYS A 131 -1.91 1.01 -3.88
N ASN A 132 -1.47 -0.25 -3.88
CA ASN A 132 -1.68 -1.18 -2.78
C ASN A 132 -0.49 -1.18 -1.80
N CYS A 133 -0.55 -0.34 -0.76
CA CYS A 133 0.50 -0.33 0.26
C CYS A 133 0.50 -1.57 1.17
N ASN A 134 -0.61 -2.30 1.24
CA ASN A 134 -0.69 -3.53 2.05
C ASN A 134 0.17 -4.66 1.46
N ALA A 135 0.67 -4.50 0.23
CA ALA A 135 1.61 -5.43 -0.36
C ALA A 135 3.00 -5.41 0.33
N CYS A 136 3.42 -4.27 0.89
CA CYS A 136 4.67 -4.20 1.65
C CYS A 136 4.40 -4.55 3.11
N VAL A 137 4.77 -5.75 3.50
CA VAL A 137 4.71 -6.22 4.90
C VAL A 137 6.05 -5.91 5.55
N GLY A 138 6.04 -5.10 6.61
CA GLY A 138 7.26 -4.71 7.32
C GLY A 138 7.87 -5.87 8.11
N GLU A 139 9.17 -5.75 8.37
CA GLU A 139 9.95 -6.61 9.30
C GLU A 139 10.07 -8.08 8.91
N ILE A 140 9.60 -8.48 7.72
CA ILE A 140 9.88 -9.81 7.17
C ILE A 140 11.29 -9.87 6.57
N ALA A 141 11.87 -11.06 6.52
CA ALA A 141 13.15 -11.28 5.85
C ALA A 141 13.01 -11.12 4.33
N CYS A 142 14.02 -10.55 3.68
CA CYS A 142 14.02 -10.31 2.24
C CYS A 142 15.42 -10.42 1.64
N GLU A 143 15.49 -10.79 0.36
CA GLU A 143 16.71 -10.71 -0.46
C GLU A 143 16.62 -9.54 -1.46
N SER A 144 15.40 -9.17 -1.85
CA SER A 144 15.13 -8.10 -2.81
C SER A 144 13.85 -7.32 -2.47
N ASP A 145 13.68 -6.16 -3.11
CA ASP A 145 12.45 -5.35 -2.96
C ASP A 145 11.19 -6.11 -3.41
N ALA A 146 11.31 -7.12 -4.27
CA ALA A 146 10.19 -7.96 -4.70
C ALA A 146 9.58 -8.75 -3.54
N ASP A 147 10.40 -9.16 -2.56
CA ASP A 147 9.94 -9.87 -1.36
C ASP A 147 9.16 -8.94 -0.43
N CYS A 148 9.42 -7.64 -0.50
CA CYS A 148 8.71 -6.58 0.22
C CYS A 148 7.50 -6.04 -0.58
N GLY A 149 6.90 -6.88 -1.42
CA GLY A 149 5.75 -6.48 -2.26
C GLY A 149 6.12 -5.54 -3.39
N GLY A 150 7.40 -5.44 -3.76
CA GLY A 150 7.89 -4.63 -4.88
C GLY A 150 8.18 -3.18 -4.56
N LEU A 151 7.96 -2.71 -3.32
CA LEU A 151 8.29 -1.33 -2.94
C LEU A 151 9.79 -1.10 -3.06
N ARG A 152 10.20 -0.16 -3.92
CA ARG A 152 11.61 0.17 -4.14
C ARG A 152 12.25 0.67 -2.87
N THR A 153 13.47 0.19 -2.62
CA THR A 153 14.33 0.44 -1.45
C THR A 153 13.78 -0.08 -0.12
N ALA A 154 12.75 -0.93 -0.16
CA ALA A 154 12.16 -1.53 1.03
C ALA A 154 13.02 -2.65 1.62
N CYS A 155 13.72 -3.46 0.82
CA CYS A 155 14.57 -4.49 1.37
C CYS A 155 15.92 -3.90 1.82
N ARG A 156 16.14 -3.83 3.13
CA ARG A 156 17.39 -3.31 3.73
C ARG A 156 17.88 -4.20 4.84
N GLU A 157 19.18 -4.51 4.80
CA GLU A 157 19.84 -5.33 5.82
C GLU A 157 19.14 -6.70 6.01
N GLY A 158 18.59 -7.25 4.93
CA GLY A 158 17.86 -8.52 4.95
C GLY A 158 16.44 -8.44 5.53
N SER A 159 15.88 -7.24 5.72
CA SER A 159 14.52 -7.05 6.24
C SER A 159 13.73 -5.96 5.52
N CYS A 160 12.41 -6.13 5.39
CA CYS A 160 11.52 -5.16 4.75
C CYS A 160 11.26 -3.94 5.66
N ARG A 161 11.81 -2.79 5.28
CA ARG A 161 11.64 -1.49 5.95
C ARG A 161 10.65 -0.61 5.18
N CYS A 162 9.39 -1.03 5.11
CA CYS A 162 8.33 -0.38 4.32
C CYS A 162 8.12 1.11 4.67
N SER A 163 8.07 1.45 5.95
CA SER A 163 7.91 2.84 6.42
C SER A 163 9.07 3.73 6.01
N GLN A 164 10.29 3.22 6.12
CA GLN A 164 11.51 3.94 5.74
C GLN A 164 11.58 4.14 4.22
N ALA A 165 11.25 3.12 3.43
CA ALA A 165 11.21 3.25 1.98
C ALA A 165 10.18 4.29 1.52
N LEU A 166 8.96 4.30 2.10
CA LEU A 166 7.96 5.34 1.79
C LEU A 166 8.45 6.75 2.15
N ASN A 167 9.18 6.89 3.27
CA ASN A 167 9.81 8.15 3.65
C ASN A 167 10.81 8.65 2.59
N GLU A 168 11.63 7.76 2.04
CA GLU A 168 12.57 8.09 0.96
C GLU A 168 11.88 8.52 -0.34
N HIS A 169 10.64 8.09 -0.57
CA HIS A 169 9.82 8.52 -1.70
C HIS A 169 8.99 9.79 -1.41
N GLY A 170 9.22 10.45 -0.28
CA GLY A 170 8.63 11.74 0.08
C GLY A 170 7.48 11.67 1.08
N PHE A 171 7.14 10.50 1.61
CA PHE A 171 6.09 10.32 2.62
C PHE A 171 6.69 10.22 4.02
N PHE A 172 7.05 11.36 4.61
CA PHE A 172 7.81 11.41 5.86
C PHE A 172 7.17 10.63 7.02
N TYR A 173 5.85 10.56 7.03
CA TYR A 173 5.07 9.82 8.02
C TYR A 173 4.20 8.77 7.34
N MET A 174 4.05 7.60 7.98
CA MET A 174 3.17 6.54 7.46
C MET A 174 1.72 7.03 7.27
N ILE A 175 1.25 7.90 8.17
CA ILE A 175 -0.09 8.49 8.06
C ILE A 175 -0.25 9.33 6.78
N ASP A 176 0.80 10.02 6.33
CA ASP A 176 0.78 10.80 5.09
C ASP A 176 0.67 9.88 3.87
N ALA A 177 1.43 8.78 3.86
CA ALA A 177 1.28 7.74 2.85
C ALA A 177 -0.14 7.18 2.84
N ILE A 178 -0.73 6.88 4.00
CA ILE A 178 -2.10 6.34 4.07
C ILE A 178 -3.14 7.32 3.52
N LEU A 179 -3.03 8.60 3.88
CA LEU A 179 -4.02 9.61 3.53
C LEU A 179 -3.91 10.09 2.07
N ASN A 180 -2.71 10.08 1.49
CA ASN A 180 -2.45 10.72 0.19
C ASN A 180 -1.97 9.76 -0.89
N PHE A 181 -1.55 8.54 -0.55
CA PHE A 181 -0.92 7.61 -1.49
C PHE A 181 -1.58 6.22 -1.51
N CYS A 182 -1.61 5.53 -0.37
CA CYS A 182 -2.13 4.18 -0.22
C CYS A 182 -3.62 4.14 -0.47
N ASN A 183 -4.06 3.35 -1.45
CA ASN A 183 -5.46 3.30 -1.90
C ASN A 183 -6.00 4.64 -2.44
N GLN A 184 -5.16 5.68 -2.55
CA GLN A 184 -5.54 7.03 -2.98
C GLN A 184 -4.92 7.44 -4.31
N LYS A 185 -3.64 7.15 -4.56
CA LYS A 185 -2.99 7.48 -5.83
C LYS A 185 -3.42 6.50 -6.93
N ARG A 186 -3.84 7.01 -8.08
CA ARG A 186 -4.15 6.18 -9.27
C ARG A 186 -2.88 5.55 -9.83
N CYS A 187 -3.00 4.33 -10.35
CA CYS A 187 -1.91 3.62 -11.00
C CYS A 187 -2.37 2.81 -12.20
N GLN A 188 -1.41 2.53 -13.08
CA GLN A 188 -1.55 1.52 -14.13
C GLN A 188 -0.93 0.20 -13.68
N VAL A 189 -1.50 -0.92 -14.12
CA VAL A 189 -0.95 -2.25 -13.84
C VAL A 189 0.42 -2.38 -14.51
N GLY A 190 1.44 -2.72 -13.73
CA GLY A 190 2.83 -2.76 -14.20
C GLY A 190 3.49 -1.39 -14.38
N GLY A 191 2.80 -0.30 -14.03
CA GLY A 191 3.34 1.06 -14.04
C GLY A 191 4.28 1.34 -12.86
N ASN A 192 5.00 2.47 -12.94
CA ASN A 192 5.91 2.92 -11.89
C ASN A 192 5.26 3.94 -10.92
N ASP A 193 3.95 4.17 -11.02
CA ASP A 193 3.24 5.21 -10.26
C ASP A 193 3.29 4.99 -8.74
N CYS A 194 3.40 3.72 -8.33
CA CYS A 194 3.38 3.30 -6.92
C CYS A 194 4.77 2.94 -6.37
N HIS A 195 5.84 3.47 -6.97
CA HIS A 195 7.21 3.22 -6.51
C HIS A 195 7.57 1.72 -6.45
N GLY A 196 6.96 0.92 -7.34
CA GLY A 196 7.15 -0.53 -7.44
C GLY A 196 6.09 -1.37 -6.73
N LEU A 197 5.28 -0.79 -5.84
CA LEU A 197 4.12 -1.49 -5.27
C LEU A 197 3.10 -1.87 -6.37
N PRO A 198 2.36 -2.98 -6.20
CA PRO A 198 1.31 -3.36 -7.12
C PRO A 198 0.12 -2.39 -7.04
N CYS A 199 -0.60 -2.30 -8.16
CA CYS A 199 -1.88 -1.63 -8.24
C CYS A 199 -2.98 -2.57 -7.75
N ASN A 200 -3.96 -2.08 -6.99
CA ASN A 200 -5.14 -2.86 -6.62
C ASN A 200 -5.91 -3.29 -7.86
N VAL A 201 -6.05 -4.59 -8.03
CA VAL A 201 -6.86 -5.21 -9.08
C VAL A 201 -8.05 -5.91 -8.47
N GLY A 202 -9.14 -5.94 -9.21
CA GLY A 202 -10.36 -6.66 -8.90
C GLY A 202 -10.48 -7.92 -9.72
N ARG A 203 -11.65 -8.55 -9.62
CA ARG A 203 -12.03 -9.73 -10.39
C ARG A 203 -13.37 -9.49 -11.08
N CYS A 204 -13.46 -9.90 -12.33
CA CYS A 204 -14.68 -9.75 -13.11
C CYS A 204 -15.79 -10.67 -12.61
N LYS A 205 -16.95 -10.08 -12.32
CA LYS A 205 -18.21 -10.79 -12.10
C LYS A 205 -19.09 -10.65 -13.33
N CYS A 206 -19.27 -11.78 -14.01
CA CYS A 206 -20.15 -11.88 -15.16
C CYS A 206 -21.59 -12.13 -14.70
N HIS A 207 -22.52 -11.38 -15.28
CA HIS A 207 -23.96 -11.49 -14.99
C HIS A 207 -24.74 -11.89 -16.22
#